data_AF-A0A2E0Y2D6-F1
#
_entry.id   AF-A0A2E0Y2D6-F1
#
_cell.length_a   1.000
_cell.length_b   1.000
_cell.length_c   1.000
_cell.angle_alpha   90.00
_cell.angle_beta   90.00
_cell.angle_gamma   90.00
#
_symmetry.space_group_name_H-M   'P 1'
#
loop_
_entity.id
_entity.type
_entity.pdbx_description
1 polymer ?
#
loop_
_entity_poly.entity_id
_entity_poly.type
_entity_poly.pdbx_seq_one_letter_code
_entity_poly.pdbx_strand_id
1 'polypeptide(L)'
;MAILAMVIACLPCPPVSLLGSVIGLMAIGRIRQADGKLRGLTLAKISIVVGILMSVSSLFLLTSLRDYLEDGQRKAISESVQIFLTESLNDNASGALSHWELKESPVHVEDVVAFATVVHDRLGSLKSLQIGKIDPAKDVSMLQPRLDAWLILEFDQGTRNASCQFVLVPVLGSMSFGTRITSLKIEDPDGGLIIPVEDGLPVETPPVETGDSNDDEVSS
;
A
#
# COMPACT_ATOMS: atom_id res chain seq x y z
N MET A 1 -29.19 -4.04 31.58
CA MET A 1 -27.82 -4.58 31.41
C MET A 1 -27.72 -5.60 30.28
N ALA A 2 -28.46 -6.71 30.28
CA ALA A 2 -28.37 -7.72 29.20
C ALA A 2 -28.71 -7.20 27.79
N ILE A 3 -29.71 -6.32 27.67
CA ILE A 3 -30.09 -5.69 26.39
C ILE A 3 -28.97 -4.76 25.88
N LEU A 4 -28.32 -4.01 26.78
CA LEU A 4 -27.20 -3.14 26.42
C LEU A 4 -25.99 -3.96 25.95
N ALA A 5 -25.71 -5.10 26.61
CA ALA A 5 -24.65 -6.03 26.19
C ALA A 5 -24.92 -6.66 24.82
N MET A 6 -26.18 -6.97 24.51
CA MET A 6 -26.59 -7.48 23.19
C MET A 6 -26.42 -6.43 22.09
N VAL A 7 -26.79 -5.17 22.36
CA VAL A 7 -26.62 -4.06 21.40
C VAL A 7 -25.14 -3.76 21.15
N ILE A 8 -24.31 -3.79 22.20
CA ILE A 8 -22.86 -3.60 22.11
C ILE A 8 -22.20 -4.76 21.36
N ALA A 9 -22.64 -6.01 21.57
CA ALA A 9 -22.14 -7.18 20.85
C ALA A 9 -22.47 -7.17 19.35
N CYS A 10 -23.51 -6.43 18.93
CA CYS A 10 -23.89 -6.27 17.52
C CYS A 10 -23.17 -5.11 16.80
N LEU A 11 -22.30 -4.33 17.48
CA LEU A 11 -21.47 -3.34 16.79
C LEU A 11 -20.30 -4.04 16.07
N PRO A 12 -20.12 -3.85 14.75
CA PRO A 12 -19.10 -4.51 13.95
C PRO A 12 -17.73 -3.85 14.14
N CYS A 13 -17.27 -3.77 15.39
CA CYS A 13 -15.94 -3.32 15.74
C CYS A 13 -15.28 -4.41 16.60
N PRO A 14 -14.18 -5.04 16.16
CA PRO A 14 -13.56 -6.17 16.83
C PRO A 14 -13.34 -5.99 18.35
N PRO A 15 -12.85 -4.85 18.87
CA PRO A 15 -12.70 -4.68 20.32
C PRO A 15 -14.02 -4.66 21.11
N VAL A 16 -15.12 -4.27 20.48
CA VAL A 16 -16.43 -4.09 21.13
C VAL A 16 -17.14 -5.45 21.33
N SER A 17 -16.99 -6.38 20.39
CA SER A 17 -17.52 -7.75 20.51
C SER A 17 -16.84 -8.56 21.63
N LEU A 18 -15.55 -8.30 21.89
CA LEU A 18 -14.78 -8.91 22.98
C LEU A 18 -15.25 -8.39 24.35
N LEU A 19 -15.55 -7.08 24.45
CA LEU A 19 -16.17 -6.47 25.62
C LEU A 19 -17.56 -7.06 25.93
N GLY A 20 -18.39 -7.30 24.91
CA GLY A 20 -19.69 -7.98 25.08
C GLY A 20 -19.55 -9.39 25.66
N SER A 21 -18.53 -10.13 25.23
CA SER A 21 -18.21 -11.47 25.71
C SER A 21 -17.80 -11.48 27.19
N VAL A 22 -16.96 -10.53 27.60
CA VAL A 22 -16.52 -10.35 28.99
C VAL A 22 -17.68 -9.96 29.91
N ILE A 23 -18.54 -9.04 29.46
CA ILE A 23 -19.74 -8.62 30.21
C ILE A 23 -20.72 -9.80 30.36
N GLY A 24 -20.88 -10.63 29.32
CA GLY A 24 -21.67 -11.87 29.37
C GLY A 24 -21.11 -12.89 30.37
N LEU A 25 -19.79 -13.06 30.41
CA LEU A 25 -19.10 -13.91 31.38
C LEU A 25 -19.25 -13.41 32.82
N MET A 26 -19.14 -12.10 33.05
CA MET A 26 -19.41 -11.50 34.38
C MET A 26 -20.87 -11.67 34.80
N ALA A 27 -21.82 -11.56 33.87
CA ALA A 27 -23.23 -11.79 34.15
C ALA A 27 -23.51 -13.25 34.56
N ILE A 28 -22.87 -14.22 33.92
CA ILE A 28 -22.97 -15.65 34.29
C ILE A 28 -22.43 -15.89 35.70
N GLY A 29 -21.28 -15.29 36.05
CA GLY A 29 -20.70 -15.40 37.38
C GLY A 29 -21.66 -14.93 38.48
N ARG A 30 -22.35 -13.81 38.25
CA ARG A 30 -23.37 -13.28 39.18
C ARG A 30 -24.64 -14.11 39.23
N ILE A 31 -25.11 -14.66 38.11
CA ILE A 31 -26.31 -15.52 38.08
C ILE A 31 -26.07 -16.85 38.81
N ARG A 32 -24.85 -17.41 38.71
CA ARG A 32 -24.46 -18.63 39.42
C ARG A 32 -24.37 -18.44 40.93
N GLN A 33 -23.96 -17.26 41.39
CA GLN A 33 -23.93 -16.91 42.82
C GLN A 33 -25.32 -16.62 43.41
N ALA A 34 -26.33 -16.34 42.58
CA ALA A 34 -27.68 -15.96 43.01
C ALA A 34 -28.70 -17.12 42.99
N ASP A 35 -28.26 -18.37 42.77
CA ASP A 35 -29.12 -19.57 42.66
C ASP A 35 -30.29 -19.40 41.66
N GLY A 36 -30.03 -18.64 40.59
CA GLY A 36 -31.05 -18.16 39.66
C GLY A 36 -31.63 -19.23 38.74
N LYS A 37 -32.96 -19.23 38.60
CA LYS A 37 -33.79 -20.11 37.74
C LYS A 37 -33.14 -20.48 36.39
N LEU A 38 -33.21 -21.77 36.04
CA LEU A 38 -32.77 -22.43 34.80
C LEU A 38 -32.91 -21.61 33.50
N ARG A 39 -33.94 -20.76 33.37
CA ARG A 39 -34.17 -19.89 32.20
C ARG A 39 -33.09 -18.83 31.97
N GLY A 40 -32.51 -18.26 33.03
CA GLY A 40 -31.44 -17.25 32.90
C GLY A 40 -30.12 -17.85 32.38
N LEU A 41 -29.89 -19.12 32.70
CA LEU A 41 -28.70 -19.87 32.28
C LEU A 41 -28.76 -20.23 30.79
N THR A 42 -29.94 -20.57 30.27
CA THR A 42 -30.15 -20.80 28.83
C THR A 42 -29.95 -19.53 28.01
N LEU A 43 -30.47 -18.39 28.49
CA LEU A 43 -30.27 -17.09 27.83
C LEU A 43 -28.80 -16.68 27.75
N ALA A 44 -28.03 -16.92 28.82
CA ALA A 44 -26.61 -16.61 28.86
C ALA A 44 -25.77 -17.52 27.95
N LYS A 45 -26.15 -18.81 27.81
CA LYS A 45 -25.52 -19.71 26.82
C LYS A 45 -25.78 -19.24 25.39
N ILE A 46 -27.00 -18.81 25.09
CA ILE A 46 -27.35 -18.28 23.75
C ILE A 46 -26.54 -17.01 23.46
N SER A 47 -26.39 -16.09 24.43
CA SER A 47 -25.60 -14.87 24.20
C SER A 47 -24.13 -15.16 23.94
N ILE A 48 -23.54 -16.19 24.59
CA ILE A 48 -22.16 -16.60 24.31
C ILE A 48 -22.05 -17.13 22.87
N VAL A 49 -22.94 -18.03 22.47
CA VAL A 49 -22.90 -18.64 21.12
C VAL A 49 -23.08 -17.58 20.04
N VAL A 50 -24.05 -16.68 20.22
CA VAL A 50 -24.28 -15.56 19.30
C VAL A 50 -23.07 -14.62 19.26
N GLY A 51 -22.47 -14.30 20.40
CA GLY A 51 -21.27 -13.47 20.48
C GLY A 51 -20.08 -14.08 19.71
N ILE A 52 -19.81 -15.37 19.90
CA ILE A 52 -18.74 -16.08 19.19
C ILE A 52 -19.01 -16.10 17.68
N LEU A 53 -20.25 -16.39 17.26
CA LEU A 53 -20.64 -16.38 15.85
C LEU A 53 -20.47 -15.00 15.20
N MET A 54 -20.88 -13.95 15.90
CA MET A 54 -20.70 -12.56 15.46
C MET A 54 -19.21 -12.19 15.34
N SER A 55 -18.39 -12.56 16.32
CA SER A 55 -16.94 -12.29 16.27
C SER A 55 -16.26 -13.01 15.11
N VAL A 56 -16.57 -14.29 14.87
CA VAL A 56 -16.02 -15.04 13.73
C VAL A 56 -16.49 -14.44 12.40
N SER A 57 -17.77 -14.09 12.29
CA SER A 57 -18.30 -13.42 11.10
C SER A 57 -17.64 -12.06 10.86
N SER A 58 -17.39 -11.29 11.92
CA SER A 58 -16.71 -9.99 11.81
C SER A 58 -15.26 -10.14 11.35
N LEU A 59 -14.55 -11.18 11.83
CA LEU A 59 -13.19 -11.46 11.36
C LEU A 59 -13.18 -11.82 9.89
N PHE A 60 -14.11 -12.68 9.46
CA PHE A 60 -14.25 -13.08 8.06
C PHE A 60 -14.57 -11.87 7.15
N LEU A 61 -15.47 -11.00 7.58
CA LEU A 61 -15.80 -9.78 6.84
C LEU A 61 -14.60 -8.82 6.77
N LEU A 62 -13.83 -8.68 7.84
CA LEU A 62 -12.63 -7.84 7.84
C LEU A 62 -11.53 -8.39 6.94
N THR A 63 -11.32 -9.71 6.90
CA THR A 63 -10.36 -10.32 5.98
C THR A 63 -10.80 -10.14 4.54
N SER A 64 -12.08 -10.42 4.21
CA SER A 64 -12.57 -10.23 2.85
C SER A 64 -12.54 -8.77 2.41
N LEU A 65 -12.83 -7.83 3.33
CA LEU A 65 -12.73 -6.40 3.04
C LEU A 65 -11.28 -5.99 2.79
N ARG A 66 -10.34 -6.50 3.58
CA ARG A 66 -8.91 -6.25 3.41
C ARG A 66 -8.43 -6.76 2.05
N ASP A 67 -8.74 -8.01 1.71
CA ASP A 67 -8.35 -8.61 0.44
C ASP A 67 -8.94 -7.82 -0.74
N TYR A 68 -10.22 -7.42 -0.65
CA TYR A 68 -10.86 -6.59 -1.66
C TYR A 68 -10.20 -5.22 -1.83
N LEU A 69 -9.77 -4.59 -0.73
CA LEU A 69 -9.05 -3.32 -0.77
C LEU A 69 -7.64 -3.48 -1.34
N GLU A 70 -6.91 -4.53 -0.95
CA GLU A 70 -5.56 -4.81 -1.45
C GLU A 70 -5.59 -5.12 -2.96
N ASP A 71 -6.53 -5.94 -3.42
CA ASP A 71 -6.71 -6.25 -4.84
C ASP A 71 -7.12 -5.00 -5.65
N GLY A 72 -8.03 -4.20 -5.10
CA GLY A 72 -8.46 -2.93 -5.71
C GLY A 72 -7.31 -1.93 -5.84
N GLN A 73 -6.50 -1.78 -4.79
CA GLN A 73 -5.32 -0.93 -4.80
C GLN A 73 -4.26 -1.43 -5.79
N ARG A 74 -3.99 -2.74 -5.80
CA ARG A 74 -3.03 -3.35 -6.73
C ARG A 74 -3.45 -3.13 -8.17
N LYS A 75 -4.75 -3.30 -8.48
CA LYS A 75 -5.28 -3.03 -9.82
C LYS A 75 -5.14 -1.55 -10.20
N ALA A 76 -5.52 -0.64 -9.30
CA ALA A 76 -5.43 0.80 -9.55
C ALA A 76 -3.98 1.25 -9.80
N ILE A 77 -3.03 0.77 -8.99
CA ILE A 77 -1.59 1.04 -9.15
C ILE A 77 -1.11 0.50 -10.51
N SER A 78 -1.43 -0.75 -10.82
CA SER A 78 -1.03 -1.40 -12.06
C SER A 78 -1.53 -0.62 -13.27
N GLU A 79 -2.80 -0.22 -13.24
CA GLU A 79 -3.46 0.53 -14.31
C GLU A 79 -2.84 1.92 -14.48
N SER A 80 -2.65 2.68 -13.39
CA SER A 80 -2.03 4.01 -13.46
C SER A 80 -0.61 3.96 -14.03
N VAL A 81 0.23 3.01 -13.60
CA VAL A 81 1.62 2.92 -14.12
C VAL A 81 1.65 2.40 -15.54
N GLN A 82 0.83 1.39 -15.86
CA GLN A 82 0.78 0.84 -17.20
C GLN A 82 0.30 1.88 -18.21
N ILE A 83 -0.74 2.65 -17.88
CA ILE A 83 -1.22 3.75 -18.74
C ILE A 83 -0.15 4.82 -18.84
N PHE A 84 0.45 5.26 -17.73
CA PHE A 84 1.52 6.26 -17.77
C PHE A 84 2.66 5.86 -18.71
N LEU A 85 3.21 4.66 -18.55
CA LEU A 85 4.30 4.17 -19.39
C LEU A 85 3.86 4.00 -20.85
N THR A 86 2.70 3.40 -21.09
CA THR A 86 2.21 3.15 -22.45
C THR A 86 1.91 4.45 -23.19
N GLU A 87 1.24 5.40 -22.56
CA GLU A 87 0.94 6.70 -23.16
C GLU A 87 2.21 7.53 -23.37
N SER A 88 3.15 7.48 -22.43
CA SER A 88 4.43 8.18 -22.57
C SER A 88 5.26 7.65 -23.75
N LEU A 89 5.29 6.33 -23.95
CA LEU A 89 6.05 5.67 -25.02
C LEU A 89 5.38 5.77 -26.40
N ASN A 90 4.09 6.17 -26.47
CA ASN A 90 3.34 6.36 -27.71
C ASN A 90 3.16 7.85 -28.06
N ASP A 91 4.08 8.72 -27.62
CA ASP A 91 4.05 10.18 -27.86
C ASP A 91 2.80 10.90 -27.31
N ASN A 92 2.09 10.32 -26.33
CA ASN A 92 0.94 10.94 -25.68
C ASN A 92 1.26 11.37 -24.23
N ALA A 93 2.21 12.28 -24.10
CA ALA A 93 2.61 12.81 -22.79
C ALA A 93 1.45 13.46 -22.01
N SER A 94 0.50 14.11 -22.69
CA SER A 94 -0.70 14.67 -22.05
C SER A 94 -1.59 13.59 -21.43
N GLY A 95 -1.75 12.46 -22.10
CA GLY A 95 -2.45 11.29 -21.57
C GLY A 95 -1.75 10.71 -20.35
N ALA A 96 -0.42 10.56 -20.42
CA ALA A 96 0.39 10.10 -19.30
C ALA A 96 0.26 11.01 -18.06
N LEU A 97 0.34 12.33 -18.24
CA LEU A 97 0.23 13.32 -17.14
C LEU A 97 -1.13 13.29 -16.43
N SER A 98 -2.19 12.74 -17.03
CA SER A 98 -3.49 12.61 -16.37
C SER A 98 -3.47 11.63 -15.17
N HIS A 99 -2.49 10.72 -15.15
CA HIS A 99 -2.24 9.78 -14.06
C HIS A 99 -1.15 10.26 -13.08
N TRP A 100 -0.61 11.45 -13.30
CA TRP A 100 0.42 12.07 -12.48
C TRP A 100 -0.16 13.07 -11.47
N GLU A 101 0.44 13.19 -10.29
CA GLU A 101 0.07 14.21 -9.31
C GLU A 101 0.82 15.52 -9.54
N LEU A 102 0.16 16.46 -10.21
CA LEU A 102 0.75 17.74 -10.59
C LEU A 102 0.86 18.76 -9.45
N LYS A 103 0.13 18.59 -8.34
CA LYS A 103 0.09 19.58 -7.26
C LYS A 103 1.36 19.59 -6.42
N GLU A 104 1.92 18.42 -6.14
CA GLU A 104 3.05 18.25 -5.23
C GLU A 104 4.35 17.92 -5.96
N SER A 105 4.23 17.27 -7.11
CA SER A 105 5.37 16.88 -7.95
C SER A 105 5.10 17.33 -9.38
N PRO A 106 5.22 18.64 -9.69
CA PRO A 106 4.96 19.14 -11.02
C PRO A 106 5.95 18.50 -12.01
N VAL A 107 5.41 17.86 -13.04
CA VAL A 107 6.14 17.29 -14.16
C VAL A 107 5.56 17.89 -15.42
N HIS A 108 6.45 18.34 -16.32
CA HIS A 108 6.04 18.95 -17.57
C HIS A 108 6.02 17.92 -18.71
N VAL A 109 5.38 18.30 -19.81
CA VAL A 109 5.26 17.43 -21.00
C VAL A 109 6.64 17.07 -21.53
N GLU A 110 7.57 18.02 -21.51
CA GLU A 110 8.95 17.87 -21.95
C GLU A 110 9.70 16.82 -21.14
N ASP A 111 9.48 16.77 -19.82
CA ASP A 111 10.10 15.78 -18.93
C ASP A 111 9.60 14.37 -19.24
N VAL A 112 8.29 14.23 -19.51
CA VAL A 112 7.69 12.94 -19.88
C VAL A 112 8.21 12.46 -21.23
N VAL A 113 8.33 13.35 -22.21
CA VAL A 113 8.87 13.02 -23.54
C VAL A 113 10.35 12.63 -23.44
N ALA A 114 11.14 13.38 -22.67
CA ALA A 114 12.55 13.06 -22.46
C ALA A 114 12.72 11.71 -21.76
N PHE A 115 11.94 11.45 -20.70
CA PHE A 115 11.93 10.17 -20.00
C PHE A 115 11.52 9.02 -20.93
N ALA A 116 10.43 9.18 -21.69
CA ALA A 116 9.94 8.16 -22.61
C ALA A 116 10.97 7.83 -23.70
N THR A 117 11.63 8.85 -24.26
CA THR A 117 12.68 8.67 -25.27
C THR A 117 13.83 7.83 -24.69
N VAL A 118 14.32 8.18 -23.50
CA VAL A 118 15.41 7.45 -22.85
C VAL A 118 15.01 6.01 -22.49
N VAL A 119 13.78 5.80 -22.00
CA VAL A 119 13.25 4.46 -21.72
C VAL A 119 13.15 3.64 -22.99
N HIS A 120 12.61 4.21 -24.08
CA HIS A 120 12.47 3.53 -25.35
C HIS A 120 13.84 3.15 -25.94
N ASP A 121 14.79 4.07 -25.97
CA ASP A 121 16.12 3.86 -26.54
C ASP A 121 16.93 2.82 -25.76
N ARG A 122 16.83 2.82 -24.41
CA ARG A 122 17.62 1.92 -23.55
C ARG A 122 16.95 0.57 -23.31
N LEU A 123 15.63 0.55 -23.14
CA LEU A 123 14.90 -0.63 -22.67
C LEU A 123 13.96 -1.22 -23.74
N GLY A 124 13.52 -0.42 -24.72
CA GLY A 124 12.55 -0.79 -25.75
C GLY A 124 11.11 -0.63 -25.29
N SER A 125 10.18 -1.38 -25.88
CA SER A 125 8.76 -1.32 -25.53
C SER A 125 8.47 -2.11 -24.24
N LEU A 126 7.48 -1.63 -23.48
CA LEU A 126 6.97 -2.33 -22.31
C LEU A 126 6.10 -3.52 -22.74
N LYS A 127 6.43 -4.73 -22.27
CA LYS A 127 5.67 -5.96 -22.51
C LYS A 127 4.70 -6.29 -21.39
N SER A 128 5.19 -6.23 -20.16
CA SER A 128 4.43 -6.61 -18.98
C SER A 128 4.84 -5.79 -17.76
N LEU A 129 3.89 -5.63 -16.84
CA LEU A 129 4.08 -4.97 -15.56
C LEU A 129 3.56 -5.89 -14.47
N GLN A 130 4.39 -6.11 -13.45
CA GLN A 130 4.01 -6.86 -12.27
C GLN A 130 4.29 -6.04 -11.02
N ILE A 131 3.37 -6.09 -10.07
CA ILE A 131 3.56 -5.44 -8.77
C ILE A 131 4.15 -6.48 -7.83
N GLY A 132 5.36 -6.24 -7.33
CA GLY A 132 6.01 -7.08 -6.34
C GLY A 132 5.41 -6.87 -4.96
N LYS A 133 5.52 -5.64 -4.42
CA LYS A 133 5.09 -5.30 -3.07
C LYS A 133 4.52 -3.89 -3.01
N ILE A 134 3.51 -3.67 -2.17
CA ILE A 134 2.96 -2.36 -1.87
C ILE A 134 3.12 -2.15 -0.36
N ASP A 135 3.73 -1.04 0.02
CA ASP A 135 3.91 -0.62 1.40
C ASP A 135 3.31 0.78 1.59
N PRO A 136 2.79 1.13 2.77
CA PRO A 136 2.50 2.52 3.08
C PRO A 136 3.81 3.32 3.11
N ALA A 137 3.80 4.50 2.49
CA ALA A 137 5.00 5.35 2.46
C ALA A 137 5.38 5.80 3.87
N LYS A 138 6.68 6.01 4.13
CA LYS A 138 7.17 6.38 5.47
C LYS A 138 6.63 7.72 5.96
N ASP A 139 6.42 8.67 5.04
CA ASP A 139 5.83 9.99 5.33
C ASP A 139 4.31 9.95 5.20
N VAL A 140 3.66 9.40 6.22
CA VAL A 140 2.20 9.28 6.27
C VAL A 140 1.58 10.59 6.76
N SER A 141 1.23 11.50 5.85
CA SER A 141 0.26 12.54 6.16
C SER A 141 -1.13 11.91 6.24
N MET A 142 -1.84 12.03 7.38
CA MET A 142 -3.21 11.49 7.51
C MET A 142 -4.19 12.09 6.48
N LEU A 143 -3.88 13.28 5.95
CA LEU A 143 -4.72 13.98 4.98
C LEU A 143 -4.48 13.50 3.53
N GLN A 144 -3.31 12.90 3.25
CA GLN A 144 -2.91 12.44 1.92
C GLN A 144 -2.13 11.13 2.08
N PRO A 145 -2.82 9.99 2.13
CA PRO A 145 -2.16 8.72 2.29
C PRO A 145 -1.32 8.42 1.05
N ARG A 146 -0.05 8.10 1.28
CA ARG A 146 0.94 7.77 0.25
C ARG A 146 1.30 6.29 0.31
N LEU A 147 1.62 5.72 -0.85
CA LEU A 147 2.00 4.32 -1.02
C LEU A 147 3.32 4.25 -1.79
N ASP A 148 4.19 3.35 -1.36
CA ASP A 148 5.39 2.93 -2.09
C ASP A 148 5.09 1.57 -2.72
N ALA A 149 5.33 1.41 -4.02
CA ALA A 149 5.22 0.11 -4.68
C ALA A 149 6.52 -0.28 -5.38
N TRP A 150 6.90 -1.54 -5.17
CA TRP A 150 7.94 -2.23 -5.92
C TRP A 150 7.32 -2.89 -7.15
N LEU A 151 7.87 -2.58 -8.30
CA LEU A 151 7.39 -2.99 -9.61
C LEU A 151 8.48 -3.80 -10.30
N ILE A 152 8.04 -4.76 -11.10
CA ILE A 152 8.88 -5.54 -12.01
C ILE A 152 8.34 -5.26 -13.41
N LEU A 153 9.16 -4.58 -14.20
CA LEU A 153 8.82 -4.16 -15.56
C LEU A 153 9.56 -5.07 -16.54
N GLU A 154 8.83 -5.64 -17.50
CA GLU A 154 9.41 -6.44 -18.57
C GLU A 154 9.42 -5.62 -19.85
N PHE A 155 10.62 -5.33 -20.36
CA PHE A 155 10.83 -4.65 -21.62
C PHE A 155 11.41 -5.59 -22.68
N ASP A 156 11.56 -5.11 -23.92
CA ASP A 156 12.23 -5.85 -24.98
C ASP A 156 13.66 -6.25 -24.63
N GLN A 157 14.40 -5.35 -23.97
CA GLN A 157 15.78 -5.55 -23.52
C GLN A 157 15.89 -6.33 -22.19
N GLY A 158 14.77 -6.81 -21.65
CA GLY A 158 14.71 -7.66 -20.46
C GLY A 158 13.97 -7.03 -19.28
N THR A 159 14.08 -7.68 -18.13
CA THR A 159 13.36 -7.29 -16.91
C THR A 159 14.14 -6.24 -16.12
N ARG A 160 13.44 -5.24 -15.58
CA ARG A 160 13.97 -4.20 -14.69
C ARG A 160 13.10 -4.05 -13.45
N ASN A 161 13.75 -3.81 -12.33
CA ASN A 161 13.06 -3.42 -11.11
C ASN A 161 12.74 -1.93 -11.19
N ALA A 162 11.60 -1.54 -10.64
CA ALA A 162 11.24 -0.15 -10.49
C ALA A 162 10.59 0.08 -9.13
N SER A 163 10.73 1.29 -8.62
CA SER A 163 10.03 1.77 -7.44
C SER A 163 9.17 2.96 -7.83
N CYS A 164 7.92 2.96 -7.39
CA CYS A 164 6.98 4.01 -7.70
C CYS A 164 6.29 4.48 -6.43
N GLN A 165 6.13 5.79 -6.30
CA GLN A 165 5.39 6.41 -5.22
C GLN A 165 4.05 6.92 -5.72
N PHE A 166 3.03 6.76 -4.90
CA PHE A 166 1.66 7.13 -5.23
C PHE A 166 1.03 7.94 -4.11
N VAL A 167 0.12 8.84 -4.50
CA VAL A 167 -0.86 9.42 -3.59
C VAL A 167 -2.23 8.82 -3.88
N LEU A 168 -2.96 8.50 -2.81
CA LEU A 168 -4.35 8.08 -2.90
C LEU A 168 -5.25 9.31 -2.99
N VAL A 169 -6.05 9.39 -4.05
CA VAL A 169 -7.02 10.47 -4.28
C VAL A 169 -8.44 9.93 -4.21
N PRO A 170 -9.37 10.63 -3.53
CA PRO A 170 -10.76 10.22 -3.52
C PRO A 170 -11.37 10.41 -4.93
N VAL A 171 -12.02 9.37 -5.45
CA VAL A 171 -12.76 9.45 -6.72
C VAL A 171 -14.19 9.88 -6.41
N LEU A 172 -14.62 10.99 -7.01
CA LEU A 172 -15.95 11.54 -6.78
C LEU A 172 -17.02 10.50 -7.18
N GLY A 173 -17.93 10.16 -6.27
CA GLY A 173 -18.99 9.19 -6.53
C GLY A 173 -18.59 7.72 -6.45
N SER A 174 -17.36 7.40 -6.05
CA SER A 174 -16.92 6.04 -5.76
C SER A 174 -16.52 5.88 -4.28
N MET A 175 -16.70 4.67 -3.75
CA MET A 175 -16.09 4.25 -2.48
C MET A 175 -14.61 3.85 -2.64
N SER A 176 -14.11 3.79 -3.88
CA SER A 176 -12.71 3.46 -4.18
C SER A 176 -11.84 4.72 -4.21
N PHE A 177 -10.57 4.55 -3.83
CA PHE A 177 -9.54 5.55 -4.04
C PHE A 177 -8.88 5.34 -5.40
N GLY A 178 -8.64 6.43 -6.11
CA GLY A 178 -7.78 6.45 -7.28
C GLY A 178 -6.33 6.61 -6.84
N THR A 179 -5.41 6.28 -7.74
CA THR A 179 -3.97 6.34 -7.50
C THR A 179 -3.33 7.27 -8.51
N ARG A 180 -2.56 8.24 -8.02
CA ARG A 180 -1.76 9.12 -8.87
C ARG A 180 -0.29 8.96 -8.57
N ILE A 181 0.52 8.93 -9.61
CA ILE A 181 1.96 8.75 -9.52
C ILE A 181 2.59 10.07 -9.05
N THR A 182 3.48 10.00 -8.07
CA THR A 182 4.27 11.15 -7.59
C THR A 182 5.74 11.02 -7.96
N SER A 183 6.25 9.79 -8.08
CA SER A 183 7.62 9.52 -8.50
C SER A 183 7.70 8.13 -9.11
N LEU A 184 8.46 7.98 -10.19
CA LEU A 184 8.76 6.69 -10.80
C LEU A 184 10.26 6.59 -11.03
N LYS A 185 10.86 5.53 -10.50
CA LYS A 185 12.28 5.19 -10.67
C LYS A 185 12.41 3.79 -11.23
N ILE A 186 13.11 3.65 -12.36
CA ILE A 186 13.47 2.37 -12.98
C ILE A 186 14.95 2.15 -12.73
N GLU A 187 15.30 1.04 -12.10
CA GLU A 187 16.69 0.65 -11.87
C GLU A 187 17.28 0.13 -13.19
N ASP A 188 18.43 0.68 -13.59
CA ASP A 188 19.17 0.24 -14.77
C ASP A 188 20.68 0.28 -14.48
N PRO A 189 21.48 -0.69 -14.95
CA PRO A 189 22.93 -0.73 -14.72
C PRO A 189 23.67 0.52 -15.18
N ASP A 190 23.23 1.19 -16.25
CA ASP A 190 23.90 2.40 -16.76
C ASP A 190 23.44 3.69 -16.05
N GLY A 191 22.79 3.57 -14.89
CA GLY A 191 22.23 4.65 -14.10
C GLY A 191 20.71 4.68 -14.19
N GLY A 192 20.05 4.65 -13.03
CA GLY A 192 18.59 4.57 -12.92
C GLY A 192 17.88 5.75 -13.56
N LEU A 193 16.70 5.49 -14.12
CA LEU A 193 15.84 6.48 -14.77
C LEU A 193 14.80 6.95 -13.77
N ILE A 194 14.71 8.25 -13.50
CA ILE A 194 13.82 8.83 -12.48
C ILE A 194 13.00 9.97 -13.09
N ILE A 195 11.71 10.04 -12.74
CA ILE A 195 10.83 11.18 -13.05
C ILE A 195 9.99 11.55 -11.81
N PRO A 196 9.90 12.86 -11.46
CA PRO A 196 10.74 13.96 -11.93
C PRO A 196 12.22 13.70 -11.65
N VAL A 197 13.11 14.33 -12.41
CA VAL A 197 14.53 14.33 -12.11
C VAL A 197 14.71 14.99 -10.73
N GLU A 198 15.26 14.26 -9.75
CA GLU A 198 15.57 14.86 -8.46
C GLU A 198 16.67 15.92 -8.66
N ASP A 199 16.29 17.20 -8.53
CA ASP A 199 17.23 18.30 -8.36
C ASP A 199 17.89 18.16 -6.97
N GLY A 200 18.92 17.31 -6.90
CA GLY A 200 19.93 17.33 -5.84
C GLY A 200 19.63 16.53 -4.57
N LEU A 201 19.97 15.24 -4.60
CA LEU A 201 20.61 14.58 -3.46
C LEU A 201 21.83 13.77 -3.97
N PRO A 202 22.96 13.80 -3.24
CA PRO A 202 24.21 13.23 -3.72
C PRO A 202 24.08 11.72 -3.83
N VAL A 203 24.51 11.18 -4.97
CA VAL A 203 24.80 9.76 -5.12
C VAL A 203 25.78 9.39 -4.02
N GLU A 204 25.29 8.71 -2.97
CA GLU A 204 26.13 8.12 -1.94
C GLU A 204 26.99 7.07 -2.66
N THR A 205 28.17 7.51 -3.08
CA THR A 205 29.16 6.66 -3.70
C THR A 205 29.61 5.71 -2.59
N PRO A 206 29.51 4.38 -2.75
CA PRO A 206 30.01 3.47 -1.74
C PRO A 206 31.48 3.80 -1.46
N PRO A 207 31.93 3.72 -0.19
CA PRO A 207 33.27 4.15 0.18
C PRO A 207 34.27 3.36 -0.65
N VAL A 208 35.08 4.08 -1.42
CA VAL A 208 36.27 3.52 -2.05
C VAL A 208 37.17 3.06 -0.90
N GLU A 209 37.23 1.75 -0.67
CA GLU A 209 38.34 1.12 0.05
C GLU A 209 39.61 1.47 -0.71
N THR A 210 40.21 2.60 -0.36
CA THR A 210 41.53 2.98 -0.83
C THR A 210 42.48 2.17 0.02
N GLY A 211 42.95 1.06 -0.56
CA GLY A 211 43.93 0.18 0.03
C GLY A 211 45.12 0.97 0.56
N ASP A 212 45.43 0.72 1.82
CA ASP A 212 46.58 1.22 2.55
C ASP A 212 47.87 0.69 1.87
N SER A 213 48.48 1.51 1.02
CA SER A 213 49.82 1.27 0.49
C SER A 213 50.84 1.72 1.53
N ASN A 214 51.19 0.80 2.42
CA ASN A 214 52.39 0.87 3.24
C ASN A 214 53.61 0.75 2.31
N ASP A 215 54.20 1.87 1.91
CA ASP A 215 55.54 1.88 1.31
C ASP A 215 56.56 2.00 2.45
N ASP A 216 57.19 0.87 2.75
CA ASP A 216 58.30 0.74 3.67
C ASP A 216 59.48 1.59 3.23
N GLU A 217 59.88 2.45 4.17
CA GLU A 217 61.15 3.13 4.28
C GLU A 217 62.32 2.12 4.27
N VAL A 218 63.10 2.05 3.18
CA VAL A 218 64.42 1.40 3.21
C VAL A 218 65.48 2.35 2.67
N SER A 219 66.30 2.78 3.63
CA SER A 219 67.56 3.51 3.51
C SER A 219 68.53 2.92 2.47
N SER A 220 69.22 3.80 1.73
CA SER A 220 70.67 3.76 1.46
C SER A 220 71.13 5.07 0.83
#